data_AF-A0A0P0LXT9-F1
#
_entry.id   AF-A0A0P0LXT9-F1
#
_cell.length_a   1.000
_cell.length_b   1.000
_cell.length_c   1.000
_cell.angle_alpha   90.00
_cell.angle_beta   90.00
_cell.angle_gamma   90.00
#
_symmetry.space_group_name_H-M   'P 1'
#
loop_
_entity.id
_entity.type
_entity.pdbx_description
1 polymer ?
#
loop_
_entity_poly.entity_id
_entity_poly.type
_entity_poly.pdbx_seq_one_letter_code
_entity_poly.pdbx_strand_id
1 'polypeptide(L)'
;MSSKNFFSKILLLTLSLFLSCTVNAALTQVSVLITEDKTDCSGQNAYFNTLGNSFDKCSISVLKDDNTLAQLSDVIIKFGISNSGSFSVDETGTQYAAEINGSDFTTLSFDDSTNTSGQWIYNNGEYTYPDIRFWTAKAGDDFVLFWQVNSSEIPSNCLTGTNASNLSFTCMNLAQSVTEGTWSTPNTQTLSHITFFGGLCTANQIANSAGGCAGTTTNVPEPTSIALLALALFGIVARRKKR
;
A
#
# COMPACT_ATOMS: atom_id res chain seq x y z
N MET A 1 -59.48 -4.25 -13.49
CA MET A 1 -58.25 -3.77 -14.17
C MET A 1 -57.32 -3.10 -13.14
N SER A 2 -56.52 -3.85 -12.35
CA SER A 2 -55.56 -3.24 -11.42
C SER A 2 -54.48 -4.23 -10.91
N SER A 3 -53.89 -5.03 -11.80
CA SER A 3 -52.77 -5.93 -11.41
C SER A 3 -51.50 -5.79 -12.27
N LYS A 4 -51.54 -5.04 -13.37
CA LYS A 4 -50.37 -4.89 -14.26
C LYS A 4 -49.29 -3.93 -13.73
N ASN A 5 -49.62 -3.04 -12.78
CA ASN A 5 -48.70 -2.00 -12.29
C ASN A 5 -47.85 -2.45 -11.08
N PHE A 6 -48.19 -3.57 -10.42
CA PHE A 6 -47.46 -4.06 -9.24
C PHE A 6 -46.25 -4.92 -9.61
N PHE A 7 -46.35 -5.69 -10.69
CA PHE A 7 -45.29 -6.59 -11.15
C PHE A 7 -44.07 -5.82 -11.68
N SER A 8 -44.31 -4.69 -12.35
CA SER A 8 -43.27 -3.82 -12.90
C SER A 8 -42.43 -3.15 -11.81
N LYS A 9 -43.05 -2.70 -10.71
CA LYS A 9 -42.34 -2.03 -9.61
C LYS A 9 -41.49 -2.99 -8.78
N ILE A 10 -41.96 -4.23 -8.56
CA ILE A 10 -41.19 -5.25 -7.84
C ILE A 10 -39.99 -5.69 -8.68
N LEU A 11 -40.18 -5.90 -9.99
CA LEU A 11 -39.10 -6.27 -10.90
C LEU A 11 -38.00 -5.19 -10.94
N LEU A 12 -38.39 -3.91 -11.02
CA LEU A 12 -37.46 -2.77 -10.98
C LEU A 12 -36.67 -2.69 -9.67
N LEU A 13 -37.33 -2.93 -8.52
CA LEU A 13 -36.68 -2.91 -7.21
C LEU A 13 -35.72 -4.09 -7.02
N THR A 14 -36.07 -5.28 -7.54
CA THR A 14 -35.15 -6.43 -7.55
C THR A 14 -33.99 -6.20 -8.50
N LEU A 15 -34.21 -5.63 -9.68
CA LEU A 15 -33.14 -5.40 -10.67
C LEU A 15 -32.13 -4.33 -10.17
N SER A 16 -32.59 -3.29 -9.47
CA SER A 16 -31.71 -2.29 -8.87
C SER A 16 -30.90 -2.82 -7.67
N LEU A 17 -31.36 -3.90 -7.01
CA LEU A 17 -30.61 -4.59 -5.95
C LEU A 17 -29.52 -5.54 -6.49
N PHE A 18 -29.63 -6.00 -7.74
CA PHE A 18 -28.65 -6.91 -8.37
C PHE A 18 -27.55 -6.21 -9.19
N LEU A 19 -27.64 -4.89 -9.40
CA LEU A 19 -26.68 -4.12 -10.21
C LEU A 19 -25.61 -3.38 -9.39
N SER A 20 -25.63 -3.51 -8.06
CA SER A 20 -24.55 -3.04 -7.18
C SER A 20 -23.36 -4.02 -7.23
N CYS A 21 -22.75 -4.17 -8.41
CA CYS A 21 -21.40 -4.71 -8.49
C CYS A 21 -20.48 -3.67 -7.87
N THR A 22 -20.05 -3.89 -6.62
CA THR A 22 -18.95 -3.15 -6.04
C THR A 22 -17.71 -3.41 -6.90
N VAL A 23 -17.25 -2.41 -7.65
CA VAL A 23 -15.91 -2.44 -8.24
C VAL A 23 -14.94 -2.38 -7.07
N ASN A 24 -14.42 -3.53 -6.66
CA ASN A 24 -13.36 -3.59 -5.67
C ASN A 24 -12.05 -3.27 -6.40
N ALA A 25 -11.46 -2.11 -6.13
CA ALA A 25 -10.12 -1.77 -6.61
C ALA A 25 -9.11 -2.63 -5.82
N ALA A 26 -8.88 -3.85 -6.28
CA ALA A 26 -7.88 -4.72 -5.67
C ALA A 26 -6.47 -4.18 -5.96
N LEU A 27 -5.64 -4.05 -4.93
CA LEU A 27 -4.22 -3.77 -5.11
C LEU A 27 -3.42 -5.06 -5.26
N THR A 28 -2.40 -5.00 -6.09
CA THR A 28 -1.43 -6.09 -6.28
C THR A 28 -0.05 -5.58 -5.86
N GLN A 29 0.62 -6.33 -4.99
CA GLN A 29 2.00 -6.05 -4.60
C GLN A 29 2.97 -6.43 -5.72
N VAL A 30 3.84 -5.51 -6.07
CA VAL A 30 4.98 -5.69 -6.97
C VAL A 30 6.25 -5.57 -6.14
N SER A 31 7.27 -6.32 -6.52
CA SER A 31 8.56 -6.23 -5.85
C SER A 31 9.72 -6.40 -6.84
N VAL A 32 10.91 -6.04 -6.40
CA VAL A 32 12.15 -6.32 -7.13
C VAL A 32 13.27 -6.54 -6.13
N LEU A 33 14.03 -7.60 -6.36
CA LEU A 33 15.26 -7.86 -5.62
C LEU A 33 16.36 -6.97 -6.22
N ILE A 34 17.00 -6.18 -5.38
CA ILE A 34 18.15 -5.38 -5.75
C ILE A 34 19.37 -6.05 -5.12
N THR A 35 20.17 -6.68 -5.99
CA THR A 35 21.40 -7.37 -5.62
C THR A 35 22.58 -6.45 -5.85
N GLU A 36 22.89 -5.64 -4.85
CA GLU A 36 24.06 -4.78 -4.87
C GLU A 36 24.69 -4.82 -3.48
N ASP A 37 26.02 -4.82 -3.38
CA ASP A 37 26.76 -4.69 -2.10
C ASP A 37 26.59 -3.27 -1.50
N LYS A 38 25.34 -2.82 -1.43
CA LYS A 38 24.91 -1.44 -1.20
C LYS A 38 23.83 -1.40 -0.13
N THR A 39 23.84 -0.31 0.62
CA THR A 39 22.71 0.07 1.47
C THR A 39 21.61 0.68 0.59
N ASP A 40 20.38 0.74 1.09
CA ASP A 40 19.29 1.38 0.36
C ASP A 40 19.47 2.92 0.36
N CYS A 41 19.65 3.55 1.53
CA CYS A 41 19.64 5.00 1.71
C CYS A 41 20.88 5.60 2.39
N SER A 42 21.51 4.91 3.34
CA SER A 42 22.58 5.50 4.17
C SER A 42 23.97 5.03 3.75
N GLY A 43 24.88 5.94 3.40
CA GLY A 43 26.30 5.66 3.11
C GLY A 43 26.75 6.07 1.70
N GLN A 44 28.06 6.07 1.47
CA GLN A 44 28.66 6.50 0.19
C GLN A 44 28.26 5.65 -1.02
N ASN A 45 27.80 4.42 -0.78
CA ASN A 45 27.36 3.48 -1.80
C ASN A 45 25.87 3.14 -1.63
N ALA A 46 25.04 4.07 -1.18
CA ALA A 46 23.61 3.80 -1.11
C ALA A 46 22.96 3.80 -2.50
N TYR A 47 22.07 2.84 -2.76
CA TYR A 47 21.43 2.64 -4.06
C TYR A 47 20.54 3.82 -4.47
N PHE A 48 19.75 4.36 -3.53
CA PHE A 48 18.80 5.44 -3.77
C PHE A 48 19.38 6.84 -3.52
N ASN A 49 20.72 6.97 -3.53
CA ASN A 49 21.41 8.21 -3.19
C ASN A 49 21.63 9.13 -4.39
N THR A 50 20.60 9.35 -5.20
CA THR A 50 20.72 10.14 -6.43
C THR A 50 20.93 11.63 -6.19
N LEU A 51 20.64 12.13 -4.98
CA LEU A 51 20.62 13.57 -4.66
C LEU A 51 21.61 13.99 -3.57
N GLY A 52 22.46 13.08 -3.05
CA GLY A 52 23.38 13.42 -1.97
C GLY A 52 24.09 12.21 -1.38
N ASN A 53 24.54 12.33 -0.12
CA ASN A 53 25.17 11.23 0.64
C ASN A 53 24.49 10.98 2.01
N SER A 54 23.38 11.65 2.29
CA SER A 54 22.68 11.60 3.58
C SER A 54 21.32 10.94 3.45
N PHE A 55 20.80 10.43 4.56
CA PHE A 55 19.44 9.85 4.61
C PHE A 55 18.40 10.82 4.03
N ASP A 56 18.41 12.10 4.42
CA ASP A 56 17.53 13.16 3.88
C ASP A 56 17.60 13.40 2.36
N LYS A 57 18.57 12.78 1.66
CA LYS A 57 18.74 12.88 0.20
C LYS A 57 18.41 11.57 -0.52
N CYS A 58 17.98 10.56 0.22
CA CYS A 58 17.54 9.31 -0.33
C CYS A 58 16.17 9.47 -0.98
N SER A 59 16.07 9.09 -2.25
CA SER A 59 14.81 9.13 -2.99
C SER A 59 14.72 8.02 -4.02
N ILE A 60 13.51 7.50 -4.21
CA ILE A 60 13.23 6.57 -5.30
C ILE A 60 13.07 7.39 -6.56
N SER A 61 13.99 7.19 -7.50
CA SER A 61 13.99 7.87 -8.79
C SER A 61 14.25 6.87 -9.92
N VAL A 62 13.67 7.11 -11.08
CA VAL A 62 13.79 6.25 -12.26
C VAL A 62 13.92 7.09 -13.52
N LEU A 63 14.72 6.65 -14.48
CA LEU A 63 14.85 7.32 -15.77
C LEU A 63 13.59 7.09 -16.61
N LYS A 64 13.08 8.16 -17.21
CA LYS A 64 12.06 8.10 -18.26
C LYS A 64 12.68 7.75 -19.61
N ASP A 65 11.82 7.47 -20.60
CA ASP A 65 12.23 7.18 -21.98
C ASP A 65 13.03 8.32 -22.63
N ASP A 66 12.90 9.55 -22.15
CA ASP A 66 13.64 10.73 -22.60
C ASP A 66 14.97 10.97 -21.85
N ASN A 67 15.42 9.99 -21.05
CA ASN A 67 16.59 10.06 -20.17
C ASN A 67 16.53 11.14 -19.08
N THR A 68 15.35 11.69 -18.79
CA THR A 68 15.17 12.54 -17.61
C THR A 68 14.90 11.70 -16.37
N LEU A 69 15.47 12.10 -15.24
CA LEU A 69 15.24 11.45 -13.96
C LEU A 69 13.88 11.89 -13.40
N ALA A 70 12.98 10.93 -13.19
CA ALA A 70 11.72 11.13 -12.49
C ALA A 70 11.91 10.72 -11.03
N GLN A 71 11.77 11.67 -10.11
CA GLN A 71 11.66 11.36 -8.69
C GLN A 71 10.22 10.90 -8.39
N LEU A 72 10.11 9.76 -7.71
CA LEU A 72 8.84 9.09 -7.42
C LEU A 72 8.48 9.07 -5.93
N SER A 73 9.45 9.23 -5.02
CA SER A 73 9.19 9.33 -3.57
C SER A 73 10.45 9.77 -2.83
N ASP A 74 10.25 10.50 -1.75
CA ASP A 74 11.30 10.83 -0.78
C ASP A 74 11.33 9.79 0.34
N VAL A 75 12.49 9.61 0.96
CA VAL A 75 12.57 8.79 2.17
C VAL A 75 11.81 9.44 3.33
N ILE A 76 11.11 8.62 4.10
CA ILE A 76 10.29 9.07 5.22
C ILE A 76 10.93 8.65 6.54
N ILE A 77 11.07 7.34 6.74
CA ILE A 77 11.50 6.78 8.02
C ILE A 77 12.13 5.41 7.80
N LYS A 78 13.14 5.08 8.60
CA LYS A 78 13.83 3.79 8.63
C LYS A 78 13.71 3.20 10.03
N PHE A 79 13.34 1.94 10.08
CA PHE A 79 13.39 1.14 11.31
C PHE A 79 14.48 0.09 11.19
N GLY A 80 15.29 -0.06 12.23
CA GLY A 80 16.38 -1.01 12.28
C GLY A 80 16.52 -1.66 13.65
N ILE A 81 17.42 -2.63 13.74
CA ILE A 81 17.77 -3.25 15.01
C ILE A 81 18.63 -2.27 15.82
N SER A 82 18.08 -1.77 16.93
CA SER A 82 18.81 -0.93 17.88
C SER A 82 19.89 -1.71 18.65
N ASN A 83 20.74 -0.98 19.37
CA ASN A 83 21.77 -1.57 20.23
C ASN A 83 21.23 -2.51 21.32
N SER A 84 19.96 -2.37 21.71
CA SER A 84 19.28 -3.28 22.64
C SER A 84 18.72 -4.53 21.98
N GLY A 85 18.94 -4.72 20.67
CA GLY A 85 18.38 -5.82 19.89
C GLY A 85 16.89 -5.66 19.56
N SER A 86 16.25 -4.58 20.00
CA SER A 86 14.87 -4.26 19.67
C SER A 86 14.80 -3.54 18.33
N PHE A 87 13.77 -3.85 17.53
CA PHE A 87 13.49 -3.12 16.31
C PHE A 87 12.84 -1.77 16.67
N SER A 88 13.42 -0.67 16.23
CA SER A 88 12.95 0.68 16.52
C SER A 88 13.28 1.63 15.38
N VAL A 89 12.77 2.86 15.47
CA VAL A 89 13.19 3.93 14.56
C VAL A 89 14.70 4.11 14.65
N ASP A 90 15.35 4.10 13.49
CA ASP A 90 16.79 4.32 13.31
C ASP A 90 17.04 5.74 12.78
N GLU A 91 16.35 6.13 11.70
CA GLU A 91 16.44 7.48 11.11
C GLU A 91 15.07 7.95 10.59
N THR A 92 14.82 9.26 10.65
CA THR A 92 13.63 9.91 10.08
C THR A 92 14.07 11.03 9.17
N GLY A 93 13.47 11.14 7.98
CA GLY A 93 13.74 12.21 7.04
C GLY A 93 13.32 13.55 7.64
N THR A 94 14.23 14.53 7.65
CA THR A 94 14.01 15.80 8.35
C THR A 94 12.79 16.58 7.85
N GLN A 95 12.40 16.37 6.60
CA GLN A 95 11.22 16.99 5.98
C GLN A 95 9.87 16.44 6.46
N TYR A 96 9.87 15.31 7.17
CA TYR A 96 8.65 14.68 7.74
C TYR A 96 8.70 14.54 9.26
N ALA A 97 9.75 15.07 9.92
CA ALA A 97 10.00 14.84 11.33
C ALA A 97 8.93 15.43 12.28
N ALA A 98 8.08 16.35 11.79
CA ALA A 98 6.97 16.91 12.56
C ALA A 98 5.65 16.14 12.32
N GLU A 99 5.58 15.35 11.26
CA GLU A 99 4.38 14.71 10.75
C GLU A 99 4.37 13.20 11.01
N ILE A 100 5.55 12.58 11.15
CA ILE A 100 5.66 11.14 11.35
C ILE A 100 6.44 10.77 12.62
N ASN A 101 5.94 9.75 13.31
CA ASN A 101 6.58 9.09 14.43
C ASN A 101 6.64 7.57 14.19
N GLY A 102 7.59 6.90 14.84
CA GLY A 102 7.64 5.43 14.87
C GLY A 102 6.36 4.80 15.42
N SER A 103 5.66 5.47 16.33
CA SER A 103 4.37 5.00 16.88
C SER A 103 3.25 4.91 15.86
N ASP A 104 3.38 5.60 14.73
CA ASP A 104 2.38 5.60 13.67
C ASP A 104 2.37 4.24 12.93
N PHE A 105 3.44 3.45 13.06
CA PHE A 105 3.54 2.11 12.53
C PHE A 105 3.10 1.10 13.60
N THR A 106 1.79 0.88 13.69
CA THR A 106 1.16 0.12 14.79
C THR A 106 1.34 -1.38 14.66
N THR A 107 1.60 -1.86 13.46
CA THR A 107 2.05 -3.23 13.20
C THR A 107 3.35 -3.13 12.44
N LEU A 108 4.46 -3.54 13.03
CA LEU A 108 5.63 -4.04 12.33
C LEU A 108 5.75 -5.48 12.82
N SER A 109 4.90 -6.36 12.28
CA SER A 109 4.87 -7.75 12.70
C SER A 109 5.99 -8.50 12.03
N PHE A 110 6.63 -9.38 12.79
CA PHE A 110 7.57 -10.36 12.29
C PHE A 110 6.82 -11.69 12.23
N ASP A 111 6.61 -12.21 11.03
CA ASP A 111 5.77 -13.39 10.82
C ASP A 111 6.46 -14.71 11.24
N ASP A 112 7.77 -14.65 11.49
CA ASP A 112 8.59 -15.79 11.89
C ASP A 112 9.58 -15.44 13.02
N SER A 113 10.11 -16.46 13.70
CA SER A 113 11.16 -16.28 14.71
C SER A 113 12.49 -15.81 14.13
N THR A 114 12.60 -15.76 12.81
CA THR A 114 13.82 -15.46 12.04
C THR A 114 13.82 -14.05 11.43
N ASN A 115 12.74 -13.29 11.62
CA ASN A 115 12.49 -11.97 11.07
C ASN A 115 12.78 -11.90 9.56
N THR A 116 12.22 -12.83 8.77
CA THR A 116 12.43 -12.89 7.31
C THR A 116 11.23 -12.39 6.50
N SER A 117 10.06 -12.28 7.13
CA SER A 117 8.88 -11.66 6.52
C SER A 117 7.98 -11.03 7.57
N GLY A 118 7.05 -10.20 7.11
CA GLY A 118 6.14 -9.53 8.01
C GLY A 118 5.14 -8.64 7.32
N GLN A 119 4.38 -7.92 8.15
CA GLN A 119 3.41 -6.94 7.71
C GLN A 119 3.67 -5.61 8.39
N TRP A 120 3.24 -4.54 7.73
CA TRP A 120 3.23 -3.21 8.29
C TRP A 120 1.86 -2.54 8.17
N ILE A 121 1.49 -1.76 9.17
CA ILE A 121 0.29 -0.91 9.17
C ILE A 121 0.69 0.49 9.63
N TYR A 122 0.36 1.49 8.82
CA TYR A 122 0.59 2.91 9.07
C TYR A 122 -0.72 3.59 9.48
N ASN A 123 -0.68 4.37 10.55
CA ASN A 123 -1.81 5.10 11.15
C ASN A 123 -3.10 4.28 11.29
N ASN A 124 -2.98 3.02 11.74
CA ASN A 124 -4.12 2.11 11.88
C ASN A 124 -4.95 1.94 10.59
N GLY A 125 -4.29 2.01 9.43
CA GLY A 125 -4.96 1.93 8.14
C GLY A 125 -5.58 3.25 7.67
N GLU A 126 -5.45 4.33 8.44
CA GLU A 126 -5.95 5.65 8.08
C GLU A 126 -4.99 6.38 7.16
N TYR A 127 -5.54 6.95 6.09
CA TYR A 127 -4.76 7.68 5.11
C TYR A 127 -4.37 9.05 5.64
N THR A 128 -3.06 9.28 5.83
CA THR A 128 -2.53 10.54 6.35
C THR A 128 -1.23 10.92 5.64
N TYR A 129 -0.79 12.15 5.88
CA TYR A 129 0.47 12.68 5.40
C TYR A 129 1.63 12.38 6.37
N PRO A 130 2.82 12.00 5.85
CA PRO A 130 3.10 11.66 4.46
C PRO A 130 2.46 10.32 4.06
N ASP A 131 2.09 10.21 2.78
CA ASP A 131 1.62 8.93 2.24
C ASP A 131 2.77 7.92 2.09
N ILE A 132 2.48 6.62 2.18
CA ILE A 132 3.46 5.55 1.91
C ILE A 132 3.19 4.98 0.52
N ARG A 133 4.22 4.92 -0.34
CA ARG A 133 4.12 4.36 -1.71
C ARG A 133 5.05 3.19 -1.95
N PHE A 134 6.23 3.25 -1.35
CA PHE A 134 7.24 2.22 -1.46
C PHE A 134 7.84 1.92 -0.10
N TRP A 135 8.36 0.70 0.03
CA TRP A 135 9.16 0.31 1.18
C TRP A 135 10.23 -0.70 0.76
N THR A 136 11.33 -0.74 1.49
CA THR A 136 12.45 -1.66 1.26
C THR A 136 12.65 -2.54 2.48
N ALA A 137 12.98 -3.82 2.28
CA ALA A 137 13.45 -4.70 3.35
C ALA A 137 14.88 -5.15 3.05
N LYS A 138 15.84 -4.70 3.86
CA LYS A 138 17.26 -5.07 3.72
C LYS A 138 17.61 -6.27 4.58
N ALA A 139 18.33 -7.23 4.01
CA ALA A 139 19.01 -8.27 4.77
C ALA A 139 20.27 -8.74 4.05
N GLY A 140 21.37 -8.90 4.80
CA GLY A 140 22.69 -9.11 4.21
C GLY A 140 23.07 -7.97 3.27
N ASP A 141 23.66 -8.33 2.13
CA ASP A 141 24.11 -7.36 1.12
C ASP A 141 22.95 -6.84 0.27
N ASP A 142 21.89 -7.63 0.09
CA ASP A 142 20.76 -7.30 -0.79
C ASP A 142 19.62 -6.56 -0.06
N PHE A 143 18.66 -6.05 -0.84
CA PHE A 143 17.36 -5.65 -0.33
C PHE A 143 16.25 -5.86 -1.37
N VAL A 144 15.00 -5.98 -0.90
CA VAL A 144 13.83 -6.05 -1.78
C VAL A 144 13.08 -4.72 -1.70
N LEU A 145 12.79 -4.11 -2.84
CA LEU A 145 11.90 -2.95 -2.97
C LEU A 145 10.48 -3.44 -3.26
N PHE A 146 9.49 -2.84 -2.60
CA PHE A 146 8.08 -3.18 -2.70
C PHE A 146 7.23 -1.94 -2.97
N TRP A 147 6.13 -2.15 -3.70
CA TRP A 147 5.04 -1.18 -3.87
C TRP A 147 3.76 -1.91 -4.25
N GLN A 148 2.64 -1.20 -4.26
CA GLN A 148 1.38 -1.75 -4.76
C GLN A 148 0.87 -0.95 -5.95
N VAL A 149 0.24 -1.65 -6.87
CA VAL A 149 -0.39 -1.08 -8.07
C VAL A 149 -1.84 -1.51 -8.14
N ASN A 150 -2.67 -0.74 -8.83
CA ASN A 150 -4.03 -1.16 -9.13
C ASN A 150 -4.02 -2.40 -10.03
N SER A 151 -4.69 -3.47 -9.61
CA SER A 151 -4.68 -4.76 -10.32
C SER A 151 -5.26 -4.67 -11.73
N SER A 152 -6.14 -3.70 -12.00
CA SER A 152 -6.69 -3.47 -13.34
C SER A 152 -5.73 -2.73 -14.29
N GLU A 153 -4.63 -2.20 -13.77
CA GLU A 153 -3.72 -1.29 -14.48
C GLU A 153 -2.32 -1.86 -14.66
N ILE A 154 -2.07 -3.13 -14.31
CA ILE A 154 -0.73 -3.75 -14.37
C ILE A 154 -0.31 -3.95 -15.84
N PRO A 155 0.66 -3.18 -16.36
CA PRO A 155 1.16 -3.43 -17.70
C PRO A 155 2.06 -4.67 -17.72
N SER A 156 2.28 -5.26 -18.90
CA SER A 156 3.04 -6.51 -19.06
C SER A 156 4.50 -6.44 -18.60
N ASN A 157 5.05 -5.23 -18.44
CA ASN A 157 6.39 -4.95 -17.92
C ASN A 157 6.43 -4.68 -16.40
N CYS A 158 5.29 -4.79 -15.72
CA CYS A 158 5.14 -4.60 -14.28
C CYS A 158 4.63 -5.90 -13.65
N LEU A 159 5.37 -6.99 -13.87
CA LEU A 159 4.91 -8.32 -13.48
C LEU A 159 5.06 -8.52 -11.97
N THR A 160 4.11 -9.24 -11.37
CA THR A 160 4.18 -9.67 -9.98
C THR A 160 5.43 -10.52 -9.73
N GLY A 161 6.15 -10.25 -8.64
CA GLY A 161 7.36 -10.96 -8.25
C GLY A 161 8.66 -10.24 -8.62
N THR A 162 9.81 -10.86 -8.37
CA THR A 162 11.14 -10.26 -8.48
C THR A 162 11.66 -10.24 -9.93
N ASN A 163 11.39 -9.17 -10.67
CA ASN A 163 11.95 -8.96 -12.01
C ASN A 163 12.55 -7.56 -12.17
N ALA A 164 13.79 -7.47 -12.67
CA ALA A 164 14.47 -6.21 -12.93
C ALA A 164 13.72 -5.28 -13.92
N SER A 165 12.86 -5.84 -14.79
CA SER A 165 12.00 -5.04 -15.68
C SER A 165 10.98 -4.16 -14.93
N ASN A 166 10.70 -4.47 -13.67
CA ASN A 166 9.76 -3.72 -12.83
C ASN A 166 10.33 -2.33 -12.43
N LEU A 167 11.64 -2.10 -12.57
CA LEU A 167 12.30 -0.81 -12.31
C LEU A 167 12.15 0.20 -13.48
N SER A 168 11.11 0.06 -14.30
CA SER A 168 10.81 1.00 -15.37
C SER A 168 9.87 2.10 -14.88
N PHE A 169 10.01 3.32 -15.43
CA PHE A 169 9.13 4.44 -15.10
C PHE A 169 7.65 4.08 -15.27
N THR A 170 7.30 3.37 -16.35
CA THR A 170 5.92 2.91 -16.62
C THR A 170 5.34 2.04 -15.52
N CYS A 171 6.15 1.23 -14.83
CA CYS A 171 5.68 0.36 -13.75
C CYS A 171 5.69 1.09 -12.40
N MET A 172 6.81 1.74 -12.07
CA MET A 172 6.98 2.38 -10.75
C MET A 172 6.08 3.61 -10.57
N ASN A 173 5.76 4.34 -11.64
CA ASN A 173 4.84 5.49 -11.57
C ASN A 173 3.38 5.10 -11.31
N LEU A 174 3.04 3.81 -11.35
CA LEU A 174 1.70 3.29 -10.99
C LEU A 174 1.54 3.04 -9.49
N ALA A 175 2.62 3.20 -8.71
CA ALA A 175 2.61 2.96 -7.28
C ALA A 175 1.50 3.78 -6.60
N GLN A 176 0.61 3.06 -5.92
CA GLN A 176 -0.48 3.61 -5.15
C GLN A 176 -0.02 3.96 -3.74
N SER A 177 -0.64 4.98 -3.19
CA SER A 177 -0.48 5.32 -1.79
C SER A 177 -1.27 4.33 -0.92
N VAL A 178 -0.61 3.69 0.02
CA VAL A 178 -1.13 2.60 0.85
C VAL A 178 -0.91 2.85 2.32
N THR A 179 -1.76 2.24 3.16
CA THR A 179 -1.66 2.33 4.63
C THR A 179 -1.23 1.01 5.26
N GLU A 180 -1.07 -0.04 4.46
CA GLU A 180 -0.58 -1.35 4.88
C GLU A 180 0.15 -2.05 3.75
N GLY A 181 1.00 -3.01 4.11
CA GLY A 181 1.74 -3.82 3.16
C GLY A 181 2.45 -4.99 3.80
N THR A 182 3.02 -5.85 2.95
CA THR A 182 3.83 -6.99 3.40
C THR A 182 5.27 -6.81 2.97
N TRP A 183 6.19 -7.44 3.68
CA TRP A 183 7.60 -7.41 3.34
C TRP A 183 8.22 -8.80 3.52
N SER A 184 9.30 -9.03 2.79
CA SER A 184 10.12 -10.23 2.87
C SER A 184 11.58 -9.88 2.61
N THR A 185 12.49 -10.56 3.28
CA THR A 185 13.92 -10.32 3.10
C THR A 185 14.48 -11.11 1.92
N PRO A 186 15.59 -10.64 1.33
CA PRO A 186 16.37 -11.43 0.39
C PRO A 186 16.86 -12.74 0.99
N ASN A 187 16.75 -13.83 0.22
CA ASN A 187 17.36 -15.13 0.54
C ASN A 187 17.02 -15.67 1.94
N THR A 188 15.85 -15.31 2.50
CA THR A 188 15.41 -15.68 3.86
C THR A 188 16.41 -15.28 4.96
N GLN A 189 17.17 -14.21 4.73
CA GLN A 189 18.10 -13.66 5.73
C GLN A 189 17.34 -12.82 6.76
N THR A 190 17.86 -12.72 7.98
CA THR A 190 17.25 -11.89 9.03
C THR A 190 17.26 -10.41 8.62
N LEU A 191 16.12 -9.73 8.79
CA LEU A 191 15.95 -8.32 8.49
C LEU A 191 16.97 -7.46 9.24
N SER A 192 17.70 -6.61 8.51
CA SER A 192 18.56 -5.58 9.06
C SER A 192 17.76 -4.31 9.36
N HIS A 193 17.01 -3.84 8.37
CA HIS A 193 16.14 -2.68 8.47
C HIS A 193 15.06 -2.68 7.39
N ILE A 194 14.03 -1.88 7.64
CA ILE A 194 12.98 -1.53 6.67
C ILE A 194 12.95 -0.01 6.51
N THR A 195 12.89 0.47 5.27
CA THR A 195 12.82 1.91 4.98
C THR A 195 11.56 2.21 4.20
N PHE A 196 10.87 3.29 4.56
CA PHE A 196 9.61 3.72 3.95
C PHE A 196 9.80 5.00 3.15
N PHE A 197 9.10 5.09 2.02
CA PHE A 197 9.19 6.20 1.07
C PHE A 197 7.82 6.66 0.61
N GLY A 198 7.69 7.96 0.35
CA GLY A 198 6.48 8.55 -0.19
C GLY A 198 6.53 10.08 -0.24
N GLY A 199 5.44 10.73 0.17
CA GLY A 199 5.36 12.18 0.28
C GLY A 199 5.21 12.95 -1.04
N LEU A 200 4.81 12.29 -2.13
CA LEU A 200 4.43 12.98 -3.37
C LEU A 200 3.06 13.67 -3.27
N CYS A 201 2.22 13.22 -2.34
CA CYS A 201 0.93 13.84 -2.08
C CYS A 201 1.07 14.90 -1.01
N THR A 202 0.57 16.10 -1.27
CA THR A 202 0.42 17.11 -0.23
C THR A 202 -0.67 16.69 0.76
N ALA A 203 -0.58 17.16 2.01
CA ALA A 203 -1.64 16.95 3.02
C ALA A 203 -3.05 17.31 2.50
N ASN A 204 -3.16 18.36 1.67
CA ASN A 204 -4.42 18.76 1.04
C ASN A 204 -4.91 17.75 -0.02
N GLN A 205 -4.03 17.13 -0.80
CA GLN A 205 -4.42 16.11 -1.77
C GLN A 205 -4.90 14.83 -1.09
N ILE A 206 -4.29 14.48 0.04
CA ILE A 206 -4.69 13.36 0.89
C ILE A 206 -6.08 13.61 1.48
N ALA A 207 -6.29 14.76 2.11
CA ALA A 207 -7.57 15.12 2.72
C ALA A 207 -8.74 15.17 1.72
N ASN A 208 -8.46 15.47 0.45
CA ASN A 208 -9.48 15.62 -0.60
C ASN A 208 -9.51 14.47 -1.61
N SER A 209 -8.72 13.41 -1.41
CA SER A 209 -8.61 12.25 -2.33
C SER A 209 -8.39 12.63 -3.81
N ALA A 210 -7.69 13.74 -4.08
CA ALA A 210 -7.57 14.30 -5.42
C ALA A 210 -6.24 13.92 -6.09
N GLY A 211 -6.29 13.44 -7.34
CA GLY A 211 -5.14 13.38 -8.26
C GLY A 211 -4.14 12.23 -8.03
N GLY A 212 -4.57 10.97 -8.13
CA GLY A 212 -3.66 9.80 -7.99
C GLY A 212 -3.11 9.61 -6.57
N CYS A 213 -3.62 10.39 -5.62
CA CYS A 213 -3.42 10.30 -4.17
C CYS A 213 -4.62 9.66 -3.47
N ALA A 214 -5.54 9.04 -4.23
CA ALA A 214 -6.67 8.34 -3.65
C ALA A 214 -6.14 7.08 -2.96
N GLY A 215 -5.95 7.15 -1.64
CA GLY A 215 -5.64 5.96 -0.85
C GLY A 215 -6.73 4.92 -1.05
N THR A 216 -6.38 3.65 -1.21
CA THR A 216 -7.35 2.56 -1.20
C THR A 216 -7.70 2.25 0.25
N THR A 217 -8.58 3.03 0.87
CA THR A 217 -9.28 2.52 2.05
C THR A 217 -10.24 1.45 1.54
N THR A 218 -9.82 0.19 1.60
CA THR A 218 -10.72 -0.92 1.30
C THR A 218 -11.84 -0.88 2.32
N ASN A 219 -13.01 -0.37 1.92
CA ASN A 219 -14.24 -0.60 2.65
C ASN A 219 -14.43 -2.11 2.71
N VAL A 220 -14.26 -2.70 3.89
CA VAL A 220 -14.57 -4.09 4.17
C VAL A 220 -16.02 -4.30 3.71
N PRO A 221 -16.28 -5.13 2.67
CA PRO A 221 -17.65 -5.38 2.25
C PRO A 221 -18.39 -5.94 3.45
N GLU A 222 -19.50 -5.30 3.83
CA GLU A 222 -20.40 -5.90 4.81
C GLU A 222 -20.66 -7.34 4.37
N PRO A 223 -20.41 -8.34 5.24
CA PRO A 223 -20.58 -9.72 4.83
C PRO A 223 -22.03 -9.89 4.37
N THR A 224 -22.23 -10.70 3.32
CA THR A 224 -23.55 -11.08 2.78
C THR A 224 -24.56 -11.52 3.86
N SER A 225 -24.07 -11.85 5.06
CA SER A 225 -24.79 -11.97 6.32
C SER A 225 -25.76 -10.82 6.64
N ILE A 226 -25.42 -9.55 6.39
CA ILE A 226 -26.31 -8.41 6.69
C ILE A 226 -27.46 -8.34 5.67
N ALA A 227 -27.19 -8.60 4.40
CA ALA A 227 -28.22 -8.73 3.37
C ALA A 227 -29.16 -9.91 3.66
N LEU A 228 -28.61 -11.05 4.11
CA LEU A 228 -29.40 -12.21 4.55
C LEU A 228 -30.20 -11.93 5.82
N LEU A 229 -29.64 -11.19 6.78
CA LEU A 229 -30.34 -10.76 7.99
C LEU A 229 -31.50 -9.81 7.66
N ALA A 230 -31.29 -8.85 6.77
CA ALA A 230 -32.33 -7.96 6.29
C ALA A 230 -33.45 -8.72 5.56
N LEU A 231 -33.11 -9.65 4.66
CA LEU A 231 -34.07 -10.54 3.99
C LEU A 231 -34.84 -11.42 4.97
N ALA A 232 -34.18 -11.96 5.99
CA ALA A 232 -34.82 -12.75 7.04
C ALA A 232 -35.80 -11.89 7.87
N LEU A 233 -35.43 -10.66 8.22
CA LEU A 233 -36.30 -9.71 8.94
C LEU A 233 -37.52 -9.32 8.11
N PHE A 234 -37.35 -9.05 6.80
CA PHE A 234 -38.49 -8.80 5.91
C PHE A 234 -39.40 -10.02 5.77
N GLY A 235 -38.84 -11.24 5.73
CA GLY A 235 -39.61 -12.48 5.76
C GLY A 235 -40.46 -12.65 7.03
N ILE A 236 -39.93 -12.26 8.19
CA ILE A 236 -40.64 -12.30 9.47
C ILE A 236 -41.77 -11.26 9.51
N VAL A 237 -41.54 -10.05 9.02
CA VAL A 237 -42.56 -8.98 8.97
C VAL A 237 -43.68 -9.33 7.98
N ALA A 238 -43.35 -9.90 6.82
CA ALA A 238 -44.35 -10.36 5.84
C ALA A 238 -45.23 -11.50 6.38
N ARG A 239 -44.67 -12.38 7.23
CA ARG A 239 -45.41 -13.47 7.87
C ARG A 239 -46.37 -12.97 8.96
N ARG A 240 -46.06 -11.88 9.66
CA ARG A 240 -46.95 -11.27 10.66
C ARG A 240 -48.18 -10.59 10.08
N LYS A 241 -48.14 -10.12 8.83
CA LYS A 241 -49.28 -9.44 8.17
C LYS A 241 -50.35 -10.38 7.60
N LYS A 242 -50.09 -11.70 7.61
CA LYS A 242 -51.01 -12.76 7.15
C LYS A 242 -51.66 -13.56 8.29
N ARG A 243 -51.45 -13.16 9.54
CA ARG A 243 -52.18 -13.67 10.71
C ARG A 243 -53.17 -12.64 11.20
#